data_AF-A0A846XPB1-F1
#
_entry.id   AF-A0A846XPB1-F1
#
_cell.length_a   1.000
_cell.length_b   1.000
_cell.length_c   1.000
_cell.angle_alpha   90.00
_cell.angle_beta   90.00
_cell.angle_gamma   90.00
#
_symmetry.space_group_name_H-M   'P 1'
#
loop_
_entity.id
_entity.type
_entity.pdbx_description
1 polymer ?
#
loop_
_entity_poly.entity_id
_entity_poly.type
_entity_poly.pdbx_seq_one_letter_code
_entity_poly.pdbx_strand_id
1 'polypeptide(L)'
;MRDHSSATGPDAEPLSPRYVGPAWGLLGVLAFSFTMPLTKVAVADAGFTALFVAAGRAVVAGILAAGALMLTKQRWPRGRQWVRLGVVAGGVVAGFPLLTSFALTEASAGHSAVVIALLPAATAALAVLRGHEQPPRAFWLAAAAGAVASAVFAGFRGGDFGGPHWSDLLLLGAVIAAACGYAEGGLLARELGAWQTISWALVLSAPVMVVLTGISVAQQPPTGSPAQWAAFAYLGLVSMYLGFLPWYRGLAVGPMTQVSQVQLAQPIFTLGWAALILNEEPTWATALGAVAVIGCAASAVRTRGRRSPVSGRPHSEYRPRTARAESTGEAQAARTSSP
;
A
#
# COMPACT_ATOMS: atom_id res chain seq x y z
N MET A 1 7.75 -57.54 -15.01
CA MET A 1 6.86 -56.53 -14.39
C MET A 1 7.76 -55.47 -13.79
N ARG A 2 7.60 -54.20 -14.19
CA ARG A 2 8.40 -53.09 -13.66
C ARG A 2 7.61 -52.42 -12.55
N ASP A 3 8.23 -52.33 -11.38
CA ASP A 3 7.70 -51.67 -10.20
C ASP A 3 7.55 -50.16 -10.44
N HIS A 4 6.37 -49.63 -10.11
CA HIS A 4 6.06 -48.22 -10.16
C HIS A 4 6.79 -47.48 -9.02
N SER A 5 7.93 -46.88 -9.35
CA SER A 5 8.55 -45.86 -8.51
C SER A 5 7.80 -44.54 -8.71
N SER A 6 6.94 -44.20 -7.75
CA SER A 6 6.30 -42.89 -7.65
C SER A 6 6.89 -42.15 -6.47
N ALA A 7 8.05 -41.53 -6.69
CA ALA A 7 8.67 -40.58 -5.78
C ALA A 7 7.99 -39.21 -5.92
N THR A 8 6.80 -39.06 -5.34
CA THR A 8 6.23 -37.74 -5.03
C THR A 8 6.27 -37.58 -3.51
N GLY A 9 7.24 -36.81 -3.03
CA GLY A 9 7.29 -36.41 -1.62
C GLY A 9 6.02 -35.62 -1.24
N PRO A 10 5.70 -35.53 0.06
CA PRO A 10 4.46 -34.89 0.50
C PRO A 10 4.42 -33.45 -0.01
N ASP A 11 3.41 -33.16 -0.83
CA ASP A 11 3.10 -31.82 -1.30
C ASP A 11 3.03 -30.89 -0.09
N ALA A 12 3.90 -29.89 -0.06
CA ALA A 12 3.85 -28.84 0.93
C ALA A 12 2.44 -28.23 0.91
N GLU A 13 1.73 -28.35 2.03
CA GLU A 13 0.35 -27.87 2.16
C GLU A 13 0.33 -26.39 1.76
N PRO A 14 -0.35 -26.00 0.66
CA PRO A 14 -0.35 -24.62 0.20
C PRO A 14 -0.88 -23.74 1.32
N LEU A 15 -0.12 -22.69 1.68
CA LEU A 15 -0.50 -21.71 2.71
C LEU A 15 -2.00 -21.42 2.60
N SER A 16 -2.73 -21.58 3.70
CA SER A 16 -4.18 -21.38 3.66
C SER A 16 -4.48 -20.03 3.00
N PRO A 17 -5.49 -19.94 2.10
CA PRO A 17 -5.78 -18.73 1.31
C PRO A 17 -5.89 -17.43 2.13
N ARG A 18 -6.17 -17.58 3.42
CA ARG A 18 -6.27 -16.52 4.43
C ARG A 18 -4.97 -15.75 4.67
N TYR A 19 -3.79 -16.38 4.55
CA TYR A 19 -2.51 -15.74 4.89
C TYR A 19 -1.73 -15.20 3.68
N VAL A 20 -2.11 -15.58 2.46
CA VAL A 20 -1.37 -15.23 1.24
C VAL A 20 -1.29 -13.72 1.05
N GLY A 21 -2.41 -13.01 1.18
CA GLY A 21 -2.43 -11.56 1.04
C GLY A 21 -1.57 -10.83 2.08
N PRO A 22 -1.76 -11.07 3.39
CA PRO A 22 -0.93 -10.49 4.44
C PRO A 22 0.57 -10.83 4.32
N ALA A 23 0.94 -12.04 3.90
CA ALA A 23 2.33 -12.42 3.69
C ALA A 23 2.99 -11.59 2.57
N TRP A 24 2.31 -11.45 1.44
CA TRP A 24 2.74 -10.54 0.37
C TRP A 24 2.81 -9.08 0.85
N GLY A 25 1.83 -8.65 1.64
CA GLY A 25 1.85 -7.33 2.29
C GLY A 25 3.08 -7.13 3.16
N LEU A 26 3.46 -8.12 3.97
CA LEU A 26 4.60 -8.05 4.88
C LEU A 26 5.93 -7.92 4.12
N LEU A 27 6.09 -8.64 3.01
CA LEU A 27 7.28 -8.50 2.16
C LEU A 27 7.41 -7.08 1.59
N GLY A 28 6.31 -6.48 1.15
CA GLY A 28 6.29 -5.07 0.72
C GLY A 28 6.61 -4.11 1.87
N VAL A 29 6.01 -4.33 3.03
CA VAL A 29 6.24 -3.55 4.26
C VAL A 29 7.70 -3.61 4.71
N LEU A 30 8.32 -4.78 4.66
CA LEU A 30 9.74 -4.95 4.98
C LEU A 30 10.60 -4.13 4.01
N ALA A 31 10.34 -4.20 2.70
CA ALA A 31 11.03 -3.40 1.71
C ALA A 31 10.86 -1.88 1.93
N PHE A 32 9.65 -1.43 2.26
CA PHE A 32 9.38 0.00 2.54
C PHE A 32 9.89 0.48 3.90
N SER A 33 10.16 -0.43 4.84
CA SER A 33 10.66 -0.03 6.17
C SER A 33 12.04 0.63 6.13
N PHE A 34 12.83 0.35 5.08
CA PHE A 34 14.13 0.99 4.84
C PHE A 34 14.03 2.37 4.18
N THR A 35 12.85 2.80 3.75
CA THR A 35 12.72 4.07 3.00
C THR A 35 13.19 5.27 3.81
N MET A 36 12.71 5.46 5.05
CA MET A 36 13.10 6.62 5.85
C MET A 36 14.61 6.65 6.19
N PRO A 37 15.21 5.55 6.70
CA PRO A 37 16.62 5.56 7.06
C PRO A 37 17.53 5.76 5.85
N LEU A 38 17.23 5.10 4.72
CA LEU A 38 18.04 5.25 3.51
C LEU A 38 17.81 6.58 2.81
N THR A 39 16.62 7.18 2.91
CA THR A 39 16.43 8.57 2.47
C THR A 39 17.25 9.52 3.34
N LYS A 40 17.32 9.32 4.66
CA LYS A 40 18.17 10.12 5.55
C LYS A 40 19.66 10.00 5.17
N VAL A 41 20.14 8.78 4.92
CA VAL A 41 21.51 8.56 4.40
C VAL A 41 21.71 9.30 3.08
N ALA A 42 20.78 9.16 2.13
CA ALA A 42 20.92 9.73 0.80
C ALA A 42 21.00 11.26 0.81
N VAL A 43 20.25 11.95 1.67
CA VAL A 43 20.24 13.43 1.76
C VAL A 43 21.26 13.99 2.77
N ALA A 44 22.06 13.14 3.42
CA ALA A 44 23.07 13.58 4.38
C ALA A 44 24.22 14.37 3.71
N ASP A 45 24.84 15.27 4.48
CA ASP A 45 26.09 15.96 4.15
C ASP A 45 26.14 16.65 2.77
N ALA A 46 24.98 17.06 2.26
CA ALA A 46 24.80 17.77 0.99
C ALA A 46 25.32 17.04 -0.27
N GLY A 47 25.59 15.74 -0.22
CA GLY A 47 26.04 14.96 -1.38
C GLY A 47 24.97 14.84 -2.48
N PHE A 48 23.70 14.76 -2.08
CA PHE A 48 22.54 14.84 -2.97
C PHE A 48 21.54 15.87 -2.44
N THR A 49 20.83 16.54 -3.35
CA THR A 49 19.65 17.32 -2.96
C THR A 49 18.46 16.39 -2.68
N ALA A 50 17.53 16.85 -1.85
CA ALA A 50 16.26 16.14 -1.62
C ALA A 50 15.46 15.94 -2.92
N LEU A 51 15.50 16.91 -3.83
CA LEU A 51 14.85 16.84 -5.14
C LEU A 51 15.44 15.74 -6.02
N PHE A 52 16.77 15.61 -6.06
CA PHE A 52 17.46 14.54 -6.79
C PHE A 52 17.09 13.16 -6.23
N VAL A 53 17.14 12.99 -4.91
CA VAL A 53 16.80 11.72 -4.26
C VAL A 53 15.35 11.31 -4.55
N ALA A 54 14.42 12.26 -4.50
CA ALA A 54 13.00 12.00 -4.73
C ALA A 54 12.64 11.78 -6.21
N ALA A 55 13.09 12.64 -7.12
CA ALA A 55 12.75 12.55 -8.54
C ALA A 55 13.61 11.49 -9.26
N GLY A 56 14.91 11.45 -8.97
CA GLY A 56 15.85 10.54 -9.61
C GLY A 56 15.52 9.07 -9.36
N ARG A 57 15.07 8.73 -8.14
CA ARG A 57 14.65 7.35 -7.84
C ARG A 57 13.44 6.92 -8.67
N ALA A 58 12.53 7.85 -8.98
CA ALA A 58 11.39 7.61 -9.85
C ALA A 58 11.81 7.42 -11.31
N VAL A 59 12.84 8.14 -11.77
CA VAL A 59 13.43 7.94 -13.11
C VAL A 59 14.04 6.55 -13.23
N VAL A 60 14.86 6.13 -12.27
CA VAL A 60 15.48 4.78 -12.25
C VAL A 60 14.41 3.69 -12.26
N ALA A 61 13.42 3.81 -11.37
CA ALA A 61 12.27 2.90 -11.32
C ALA A 61 11.46 2.92 -12.63
N GLY A 62 11.27 4.10 -13.23
CA GLY A 62 10.54 4.29 -14.48
C GLY A 62 11.19 3.63 -15.68
N ILE A 63 12.53 3.67 -15.77
CA ILE A 63 13.29 2.95 -16.81
C ILE A 63 13.06 1.44 -16.68
N LEU A 64 13.19 0.90 -15.46
CA LEU A 64 12.98 -0.53 -15.20
C LEU A 64 11.53 -0.95 -15.50
N ALA A 65 10.55 -0.14 -15.05
CA ALA A 65 9.14 -0.34 -15.31
C ALA A 65 8.81 -0.31 -16.80
N ALA A 66 9.30 0.69 -17.54
CA ALA A 66 9.11 0.81 -18.99
C ALA A 66 9.69 -0.41 -19.71
N GLY A 67 10.91 -0.82 -19.36
CA GLY A 67 11.54 -2.03 -19.90
C GLY A 67 10.69 -3.28 -19.65
N ALA A 68 10.20 -3.48 -18.43
CA ALA A 68 9.33 -4.62 -18.10
C ALA A 68 8.01 -4.62 -18.89
N LEU A 69 7.35 -3.45 -19.02
CA LEU A 69 6.13 -3.30 -19.81
C LEU A 69 6.35 -3.60 -21.30
N MET A 70 7.46 -3.11 -21.86
CA MET A 70 7.83 -3.33 -23.27
C MET A 70 8.16 -4.80 -23.55
N LEU A 71 9.00 -5.42 -22.72
CA LEU A 71 9.42 -6.82 -22.87
C LEU A 71 8.25 -7.79 -22.78
N THR A 72 7.28 -7.51 -21.91
CA THR A 72 6.09 -8.36 -21.74
C THR A 72 4.90 -7.92 -22.61
N LYS A 73 5.07 -6.88 -23.45
CA LYS A 73 4.06 -6.34 -24.37
C LYS A 73 2.73 -6.05 -23.66
N GLN A 74 2.79 -5.42 -22.49
CA GLN A 74 1.58 -5.13 -21.71
C GLN A 74 0.60 -4.26 -22.50
N ARG A 75 -0.69 -4.53 -22.28
CA ARG A 75 -1.75 -3.71 -22.85
C ARG A 75 -1.76 -2.34 -22.18
N TRP A 76 -2.04 -1.32 -22.98
CA TRP A 76 -2.18 0.05 -22.51
C TRP A 76 -3.41 0.20 -21.61
N PRO A 77 -3.32 0.98 -20.52
CA PRO A 77 -4.48 1.41 -19.74
C PRO A 77 -5.49 2.16 -20.62
N ARG A 78 -6.77 2.09 -20.27
CA ARG A 78 -7.88 2.66 -21.06
C ARG A 78 -8.73 3.63 -20.25
N GLY A 79 -9.11 4.74 -20.89
CA GLY A 79 -10.09 5.71 -20.36
C GLY A 79 -9.76 6.17 -18.94
N ARG A 80 -10.69 5.94 -18.01
CA ARG A 80 -10.59 6.36 -16.60
C ARG A 80 -9.40 5.74 -15.85
N GLN A 81 -8.81 4.64 -16.35
CA GLN A 81 -7.62 4.05 -15.73
C GLN A 81 -6.44 5.03 -15.72
N TRP A 82 -6.29 5.89 -16.74
CA TRP A 82 -5.24 6.91 -16.75
C TRP A 82 -5.40 7.95 -15.66
N VAL A 83 -6.63 8.41 -15.40
CA VAL A 83 -6.91 9.36 -14.31
C VAL A 83 -6.56 8.74 -12.96
N ARG A 84 -6.92 7.47 -12.75
CA ARG A 84 -6.60 6.72 -11.53
C ARG A 84 -5.09 6.49 -11.37
N LEU A 85 -4.38 6.17 -12.46
CA LEU A 85 -2.92 6.12 -12.49
C LEU A 85 -2.30 7.47 -12.15
N GLY A 86 -2.92 8.58 -12.55
CA GLY A 86 -2.51 9.93 -12.15
C GLY A 86 -2.57 10.14 -10.64
N VAL A 87 -3.60 9.63 -9.96
CA VAL A 87 -3.69 9.67 -8.48
C VAL A 87 -2.59 8.81 -7.84
N VAL A 88 -2.35 7.60 -8.38
CA VAL A 88 -1.25 6.74 -7.91
C VAL A 88 0.11 7.42 -8.10
N ALA A 89 0.34 7.99 -9.28
CA ALA A 89 1.57 8.70 -9.61
C ALA A 89 1.78 9.93 -8.70
N GLY A 90 0.75 10.78 -8.56
CA GLY A 90 0.80 11.94 -7.68
C GLY A 90 1.01 11.56 -6.21
N GLY A 91 0.42 10.46 -5.75
CA GLY A 91 0.49 10.02 -4.36
C GLY A 91 1.82 9.36 -4.00
N VAL A 92 2.11 8.20 -4.60
CA VAL A 92 3.23 7.33 -4.18
C VAL A 92 4.49 7.47 -5.03
N VAL A 93 4.38 8.05 -6.24
CA VAL A 93 5.54 8.22 -7.13
C VAL A 93 6.15 9.62 -7.01
N ALA A 94 5.34 10.66 -6.92
CA ALA A 94 5.82 12.03 -6.76
C ALA A 94 5.67 12.51 -5.32
N GLY A 95 4.44 12.58 -4.81
CA GLY A 95 4.08 13.27 -3.57
C GLY A 95 4.82 12.74 -2.35
N PHE A 96 4.60 11.47 -1.97
CA PHE A 96 5.28 10.88 -0.82
C PHE A 96 6.81 10.99 -0.92
N PRO A 97 7.46 10.56 -2.03
CA PRO A 97 8.90 10.73 -2.19
C PRO A 97 9.45 12.14 -2.02
N LEU A 98 8.84 13.12 -2.70
CA LEU A 98 9.29 14.51 -2.64
C LEU A 98 9.18 15.02 -1.21
N LEU A 99 7.99 14.89 -0.62
CA LEU A 99 7.70 15.40 0.72
C LEU A 99 8.60 14.74 1.78
N THR A 100 8.80 13.42 1.72
CA THR A 100 9.67 12.73 2.69
C THR A 100 11.13 13.13 2.52
N SER A 101 11.64 13.22 1.29
CA SER A 101 13.05 13.58 1.06
C SER A 101 13.35 14.98 1.57
N PHE A 102 12.44 15.95 1.38
CA PHE A 102 12.58 17.28 1.97
C PHE A 102 12.41 17.26 3.49
N ALA A 103 11.47 16.48 4.05
CA ALA A 103 11.34 16.39 5.49
C ALA A 103 12.60 15.85 6.17
N LEU A 104 13.24 14.85 5.57
CA LEU A 104 14.40 14.15 6.12
C LEU A 104 15.71 14.95 6.00
N THR A 105 15.73 16.11 5.35
CA THR A 105 16.87 17.03 5.47
C THR A 105 16.97 17.58 6.89
N GLU A 106 15.84 17.73 7.58
CA GLU A 106 15.75 18.30 8.93
C GLU A 106 15.36 17.26 9.99
N ALA A 107 14.39 16.40 9.69
CA ALA A 107 13.90 15.39 10.61
C ALA A 107 14.83 14.18 10.70
N SER A 108 14.80 13.48 11.84
CA SER A 108 15.40 12.15 11.99
C SER A 108 14.53 11.08 11.33
N ALA A 109 15.12 9.92 11.02
CA ALA A 109 14.40 8.80 10.45
C ALA A 109 13.40 8.21 11.46
N GLY A 110 13.77 8.12 12.74
CA GLY A 110 12.91 7.62 13.80
C GLY A 110 11.69 8.50 14.06
N HIS A 111 11.87 9.83 14.10
CA HIS A 111 10.73 10.75 14.22
C HIS A 111 9.78 10.63 13.02
N SER A 112 10.35 10.58 11.82
CA SER A 112 9.58 10.42 10.58
C SER A 112 8.78 9.11 10.59
N ALA A 113 9.35 8.01 11.11
CA ALA A 113 8.68 6.73 11.23
C ALA A 113 7.40 6.81 12.09
N VAL A 114 7.45 7.54 13.20
CA VAL A 114 6.30 7.71 14.10
C VAL A 114 5.19 8.51 13.43
N VAL A 115 5.50 9.61 12.73
CA VAL A 115 4.49 10.39 12.01
C VAL A 115 3.86 9.57 10.88
N ILE A 116 4.69 8.84 10.12
CA ILE A 116 4.23 7.97 9.02
C ILE A 116 3.41 6.77 9.53
N ALA A 117 3.49 6.41 10.82
CA ALA A 117 2.65 5.36 11.39
C ALA A 117 1.14 5.64 11.30
N LEU A 118 0.73 6.87 10.97
CA LEU A 118 -0.65 7.22 10.61
C LEU A 118 -1.12 6.67 9.27
N LEU A 119 -0.20 6.33 8.37
CA LEU A 119 -0.49 5.94 7.00
C LEU A 119 -1.53 4.81 6.85
N PRO A 120 -1.51 3.73 7.66
CA PRO A 120 -2.53 2.70 7.59
C PRO A 120 -3.94 3.23 7.92
N ALA A 121 -4.05 4.10 8.92
CA ALA A 121 -5.33 4.71 9.31
C ALA A 121 -5.84 5.68 8.24
N ALA A 122 -4.96 6.53 7.70
CA ALA A 122 -5.28 7.46 6.62
C ALA A 122 -5.71 6.71 5.35
N THR A 123 -4.99 5.64 4.98
CA THR A 123 -5.32 4.79 3.82
C THR A 123 -6.69 4.14 4.01
N ALA A 124 -6.99 3.64 5.21
CA ALA A 124 -8.28 3.06 5.52
C ALA A 124 -9.42 4.08 5.43
N ALA A 125 -9.21 5.31 5.93
CA ALA A 125 -10.21 6.38 5.86
C ALA A 125 -10.51 6.80 4.42
N LEU A 126 -9.47 6.98 3.59
CA LEU A 126 -9.64 7.31 2.17
C LEU A 126 -10.30 6.18 1.38
N ALA A 127 -9.93 4.92 1.66
CA ALA A 127 -10.57 3.76 1.04
C ALA A 127 -12.07 3.70 1.36
N VAL A 128 -12.46 4.02 2.60
CA VAL A 128 -13.87 4.12 3.02
C VAL A 128 -14.60 5.21 2.24
N LEU A 129 -14.03 6.41 2.15
CA LEU A 129 -14.64 7.54 1.43
C LEU A 129 -14.81 7.22 -0.07
N ARG A 130 -13.87 6.49 -0.66
CA ARG A 130 -13.91 6.03 -2.07
C ARG A 130 -14.89 4.88 -2.31
N GLY A 131 -14.92 3.91 -1.41
CA GLY A 131 -15.72 2.69 -1.51
C GLY A 131 -17.17 2.85 -1.06
N HIS A 132 -17.53 4.03 -0.55
CA HIS A 132 -18.84 4.30 0.07
C HIS A 132 -19.19 3.30 1.20
N GLU A 133 -18.17 2.76 1.87
CA GLU A 133 -18.36 1.92 3.06
C GLU A 133 -18.77 2.80 4.24
N GLN A 134 -19.56 2.27 5.17
CA GLN A 134 -19.94 2.97 6.40
C GLN A 134 -19.32 2.26 7.62
N PRO A 135 -18.08 2.60 8.01
CA PRO A 135 -17.44 2.03 9.19
C PRO A 135 -18.11 2.52 10.49
N PRO A 136 -17.97 1.79 11.60
CA PRO A 136 -18.55 2.17 12.88
C PRO A 136 -17.93 3.49 13.40
N ARG A 137 -18.65 4.23 14.25
CA ARG A 137 -18.14 5.48 14.88
C ARG A 137 -16.79 5.29 15.59
N ALA A 138 -16.55 4.12 16.18
CA ALA A 138 -15.29 3.76 16.81
C ALA A 138 -14.06 3.85 15.87
N PHE A 139 -14.24 3.58 14.56
CA PHE A 139 -13.20 3.74 13.56
C PHE A 139 -12.75 5.21 13.46
N TRP A 140 -13.71 6.12 13.32
CA TRP A 140 -13.45 7.55 13.18
C TRP A 140 -12.84 8.15 14.45
N LEU A 141 -13.31 7.73 15.63
CA LEU A 141 -12.73 8.14 16.91
C LEU A 141 -11.27 7.68 17.04
N ALA A 142 -10.97 6.43 16.68
CA ALA A 142 -9.60 5.92 16.72
C ALA A 142 -8.68 6.60 15.69
N ALA A 143 -9.18 6.86 14.48
CA ALA A 143 -8.44 7.59 13.45
C ALA A 143 -8.15 9.05 13.88
N ALA A 144 -9.15 9.72 14.46
CA ALA A 144 -8.99 11.08 15.00
C ALA A 144 -8.02 11.11 16.19
N ALA A 145 -8.12 10.14 17.11
CA ALA A 145 -7.18 10.00 18.22
C ALA A 145 -5.74 9.79 17.74
N GLY A 146 -5.55 8.98 16.69
CA GLY A 146 -4.24 8.80 16.06
C GLY A 146 -3.70 10.10 15.47
N ALA A 147 -4.52 10.83 14.70
CA ALA A 147 -4.14 12.10 14.12
C ALA A 147 -3.74 13.13 15.21
N VAL A 148 -4.49 13.22 16.30
CA VAL A 148 -4.16 14.06 17.45
C VAL A 148 -2.87 13.60 18.11
N ALA A 149 -2.70 12.30 18.39
CA ALA A 149 -1.49 11.75 18.98
C ALA A 149 -0.24 12.06 18.14
N SER A 150 -0.36 11.98 16.81
CA SER A 150 0.74 12.34 15.91
C SER A 150 1.01 13.83 15.87
N ALA A 151 -0.01 14.68 15.95
CA ALA A 151 0.16 16.13 15.99
C ALA A 151 0.82 16.57 17.30
N VAL A 152 0.42 15.97 18.42
CA VAL A 152 1.05 16.17 19.74
C VAL A 152 2.50 15.71 19.67
N PHE A 153 2.76 14.49 19.18
CA PHE A 153 4.12 13.96 19.02
C PHE A 153 4.99 14.86 18.13
N ALA A 154 4.47 15.35 17.00
CA ALA A 154 5.19 16.26 16.12
C ALA A 154 5.59 17.57 16.83
N GLY A 155 4.78 18.04 17.78
CA GLY A 155 5.08 19.22 18.60
C GLY A 155 6.15 18.99 19.67
N PHE A 156 6.50 17.75 19.99
CA PHE A 156 7.52 17.39 20.97
C PHE A 156 8.85 17.04 20.28
N ARG A 157 9.87 17.90 20.43
CA ARG A 157 11.24 17.62 19.99
C ARG A 157 12.24 18.01 21.07
N GLY A 158 13.22 17.13 21.32
CA GLY A 158 14.29 17.41 22.28
C GLY A 158 13.85 17.57 23.74
N GLY A 159 12.61 17.21 24.09
CA GLY A 159 12.04 17.38 25.43
C GLY A 159 11.15 18.61 25.59
N ASP A 160 11.16 19.52 24.62
CA ASP A 160 10.35 20.75 24.66
C ASP A 160 9.19 20.72 23.66
N PHE A 161 8.12 21.45 24.00
CA PHE A 161 6.97 21.63 23.13
C PHE A 161 7.11 22.93 22.33
N GLY A 162 7.54 22.81 21.07
CA GLY A 162 7.76 23.95 20.16
C GLY A 162 6.65 24.13 19.11
N GLY A 163 5.70 23.20 19.02
CA GLY A 163 4.73 23.14 17.92
C GLY A 163 5.29 22.43 16.68
N PRO A 164 4.45 22.20 15.66
CA PRO A 164 4.84 21.41 14.48
C PRO A 164 5.85 22.15 13.59
N HIS A 165 6.93 21.46 13.23
CA HIS A 165 7.94 21.98 12.31
C HIS A 165 7.49 21.85 10.85
N TRP A 166 8.18 22.55 9.95
CA TRP A 166 7.97 22.42 8.51
C TRP A 166 8.10 20.97 8.02
N SER A 167 9.11 20.25 8.53
CA SER A 167 9.31 18.82 8.24
C SER A 167 8.13 17.95 8.69
N ASP A 168 7.43 18.30 9.76
CA ASP A 168 6.23 17.58 10.21
C ASP A 168 5.04 17.81 9.27
N LEU A 169 4.88 19.04 8.76
CA LEU A 169 3.85 19.35 7.75
C LEU A 169 4.12 18.59 6.45
N LEU A 170 5.39 18.49 6.03
CA LEU A 170 5.80 17.67 4.89
C LEU A 170 5.49 16.18 5.13
N LEU A 171 5.81 15.63 6.30
CA LEU A 171 5.51 14.23 6.63
C LEU A 171 4.01 13.95 6.65
N LEU A 172 3.20 14.84 7.24
CA LEU A 172 1.75 14.72 7.22
C LEU A 172 1.20 14.79 5.79
N GLY A 173 1.70 15.71 4.97
CA GLY A 173 1.39 15.76 3.54
C GLY A 173 1.77 14.46 2.83
N ALA A 174 2.92 13.86 3.17
CA ALA A 174 3.37 12.59 2.62
C ALA A 174 2.43 11.45 3.01
N VAL A 175 1.94 11.41 4.26
CA VAL A 175 0.94 10.44 4.72
C VAL A 175 -0.31 10.51 3.84
N ILE A 176 -0.84 11.72 3.61
CA ILE A 176 -2.04 11.90 2.79
C ILE A 176 -1.78 11.50 1.32
N ALA A 177 -0.65 11.93 0.75
CA ALA A 177 -0.27 11.58 -0.62
C ALA A 177 -0.16 10.05 -0.80
N ALA A 178 0.57 9.37 0.08
CA ALA A 178 0.70 7.92 0.05
C ALA A 178 -0.63 7.21 0.29
N ALA A 179 -1.46 7.70 1.21
CA ALA A 179 -2.76 7.11 1.49
C ALA A 179 -3.70 7.18 0.27
N CYS A 180 -3.72 8.32 -0.43
CA CYS A 180 -4.44 8.48 -1.71
C CYS A 180 -3.94 7.46 -2.75
N GLY A 181 -2.62 7.39 -2.92
CA GLY A 181 -2.00 6.52 -3.91
C GLY A 181 -2.18 5.03 -3.61
N TYR A 182 -2.10 4.61 -2.35
CA TYR A 182 -2.33 3.23 -1.93
C TYR A 182 -3.79 2.82 -2.03
N ALA A 183 -4.72 3.68 -1.62
CA ALA A 183 -6.15 3.38 -1.73
C ALA A 183 -6.56 3.20 -3.19
N GLU A 184 -6.15 4.11 -4.07
CA GLU A 184 -6.44 4.01 -5.51
C GLU A 184 -5.68 2.87 -6.18
N GLY A 185 -4.39 2.73 -5.87
CA GLY A 185 -3.50 1.73 -6.43
C GLY A 185 -3.91 0.30 -6.07
N GLY A 186 -4.33 0.06 -4.83
CA GLY A 186 -4.83 -1.25 -4.40
C GLY A 186 -6.11 -1.68 -5.13
N LEU A 187 -7.01 -0.73 -5.44
CA LEU A 187 -8.19 -0.99 -6.26
C LEU A 187 -7.81 -1.24 -7.72
N LEU A 188 -6.93 -0.40 -8.27
CA LEU A 188 -6.52 -0.50 -9.68
C LEU A 188 -5.67 -1.75 -9.95
N ALA A 189 -4.92 -2.23 -8.96
CA ALA A 189 -4.14 -3.47 -9.02
C ALA A 189 -5.02 -4.72 -9.25
N ARG A 190 -6.31 -4.66 -8.90
CA ARG A 190 -7.27 -5.73 -9.19
C ARG A 190 -7.72 -5.76 -10.64
N GLU A 191 -7.59 -4.63 -11.35
CA GLU A 191 -7.99 -4.49 -12.75
C GLU A 191 -6.80 -4.64 -13.72
N LEU A 192 -5.69 -3.97 -13.42
CA LEU A 192 -4.50 -3.95 -14.28
C LEU A 192 -3.47 -5.03 -13.90
N GLY A 193 -3.52 -5.51 -12.65
CA GLY A 193 -2.47 -6.31 -12.05
C GLY A 193 -1.50 -5.47 -11.21
N ALA A 194 -0.95 -6.09 -10.17
CA ALA A 194 -0.15 -5.42 -9.13
C ALA A 194 1.07 -4.67 -9.69
N TRP A 195 1.91 -5.37 -10.45
CA TRP A 195 3.14 -4.76 -10.96
C TRP A 195 2.84 -3.79 -12.11
N GLN A 196 1.84 -4.10 -12.95
CA GLN A 196 1.39 -3.21 -14.02
C GLN A 196 0.89 -1.86 -13.49
N THR A 197 0.14 -1.84 -12.39
CA THR A 197 -0.36 -0.58 -11.81
C THR A 197 0.77 0.36 -11.43
N ILE A 198 1.79 -0.12 -10.72
CA ILE A 198 2.94 0.73 -10.36
C ILE A 198 3.80 1.06 -11.58
N SER A 199 3.99 0.13 -12.52
CA SER A 199 4.78 0.39 -13.73
C SER A 199 4.16 1.50 -14.59
N TRP A 200 2.85 1.46 -14.82
CA TRP A 200 2.18 2.51 -15.60
C TRP A 200 2.13 3.84 -14.86
N ALA A 201 2.02 3.85 -13.52
CA ALA A 201 2.11 5.08 -12.74
C ALA A 201 3.51 5.72 -12.84
N LEU A 202 4.57 4.91 -12.80
CA LEU A 202 5.95 5.36 -13.01
C LEU A 202 6.14 5.92 -14.41
N VAL A 203 5.73 5.20 -15.45
CA VAL A 203 5.82 5.67 -16.85
C VAL A 203 5.03 6.97 -17.06
N LEU A 204 3.82 7.08 -16.49
CA LEU A 204 3.01 8.29 -16.57
C LEU A 204 3.71 9.50 -15.94
N SER A 205 4.37 9.30 -14.79
CA SER A 205 5.09 10.36 -14.08
C SER A 205 6.46 10.70 -14.69
N ALA A 206 7.02 9.79 -15.50
CA ALA A 206 8.41 9.85 -15.93
C ALA A 206 8.81 11.17 -16.60
N PRO A 207 8.01 11.79 -17.49
CA PRO A 207 8.40 13.06 -18.10
C PRO A 207 8.67 14.17 -17.07
N VAL A 208 7.78 14.31 -16.08
CA VAL A 208 7.92 15.31 -15.02
C VAL A 208 9.10 14.96 -14.11
N MET A 209 9.24 13.69 -13.72
CA MET A 209 10.33 13.26 -12.83
C MET A 209 11.71 13.39 -13.50
N VAL A 210 11.81 13.14 -14.82
CA VAL A 210 13.04 13.35 -15.60
C VAL A 210 13.40 14.84 -15.62
N VAL A 211 12.44 15.73 -15.88
CA VAL A 211 12.68 17.18 -15.86
C VAL A 211 13.15 17.64 -14.48
N LEU A 212 12.47 17.23 -13.41
CA LEU A 212 12.87 17.58 -12.03
C LEU A 212 14.26 17.05 -11.67
N THR A 213 14.59 15.83 -12.10
CA THR A 213 15.93 15.26 -11.92
C THR A 213 16.96 16.08 -12.68
N GLY A 214 16.70 16.45 -13.93
CA GLY A 214 17.59 17.27 -14.75
C GLY A 214 17.83 18.66 -14.17
N ILE A 215 16.76 19.33 -13.69
CA ILE A 215 16.86 20.62 -12.98
C ILE A 215 17.76 20.46 -11.76
N SER A 216 17.53 19.42 -10.94
CA SER A 216 18.33 19.21 -9.75
C SER A 216 19.79 18.96 -10.05
N VAL A 217 20.11 18.14 -11.08
CA VAL A 217 21.49 17.84 -11.48
C VAL A 217 22.17 19.09 -12.04
N ALA A 218 21.45 19.93 -12.78
CA ALA A 218 21.98 21.17 -13.34
C ALA A 218 22.29 22.21 -12.24
N GLN A 219 21.48 22.29 -11.19
CA GLN A 219 21.70 23.18 -10.05
C GLN A 219 22.80 22.69 -9.13
N GLN A 220 22.81 21.39 -8.82
CA GLN A 220 23.79 20.76 -7.96
C GLN A 220 24.06 19.33 -8.44
N PRO A 221 25.15 19.11 -9.19
CA PRO A 221 25.54 17.79 -9.62
C PRO A 221 25.70 16.83 -8.42
N PRO A 222 25.19 15.59 -8.52
CA PRO A 222 25.23 14.63 -7.44
C PRO A 222 26.67 14.19 -7.16
N THR A 223 27.17 14.45 -5.95
CA THR A 223 28.53 14.13 -5.49
C THR A 223 28.56 13.14 -4.32
N GLY A 224 27.44 12.44 -4.11
CA GLY A 224 27.27 11.53 -2.97
C GLY A 224 28.33 10.43 -2.89
N SER A 225 28.60 10.02 -1.65
CA SER A 225 29.51 8.92 -1.32
C SER A 225 28.99 7.55 -1.83
N PRO A 226 29.81 6.49 -1.81
CA PRO A 226 29.35 5.14 -2.17
C PRO A 226 28.14 4.68 -1.35
N ALA A 227 28.08 5.03 -0.07
CA ALA A 227 26.94 4.70 0.80
C ALA A 227 25.67 5.44 0.36
N GLN A 228 25.77 6.71 -0.05
CA GLN A 228 24.64 7.48 -0.56
C GLN A 228 24.13 6.92 -1.89
N TRP A 229 25.03 6.55 -2.80
CA TRP A 229 24.65 5.88 -4.05
C TRP A 229 23.99 4.52 -3.81
N ALA A 230 24.48 3.72 -2.86
CA ALA A 230 23.85 2.46 -2.48
C ALA A 230 22.44 2.68 -1.90
N ALA A 231 22.28 3.67 -1.01
CA ALA A 231 20.98 4.08 -0.49
C ALA A 231 20.04 4.54 -1.62
N PHE A 232 20.50 5.39 -2.53
CA PHE A 232 19.74 5.85 -3.69
C PHE A 232 19.33 4.70 -4.62
N ALA A 233 20.23 3.75 -4.89
CA ALA A 233 19.94 2.56 -5.69
C ALA A 233 18.86 1.70 -5.03
N TYR A 234 18.92 1.48 -3.71
CA TYR A 234 17.86 0.80 -2.98
C TYR A 234 16.53 1.58 -3.08
N LEU A 235 16.58 2.90 -2.89
CA LEU A 235 15.41 3.76 -2.95
C LEU A 235 14.74 3.70 -4.33
N GLY A 236 15.51 3.66 -5.43
CA GLY A 236 14.99 3.57 -6.80
C GLY A 236 14.57 2.18 -7.23
N LEU A 237 15.32 1.14 -6.89
CA LEU A 237 15.02 -0.22 -7.37
C LEU A 237 14.02 -0.90 -6.44
N VAL A 238 14.31 -0.91 -5.14
CA VAL A 238 13.54 -1.68 -4.16
C VAL A 238 12.36 -0.87 -3.65
N SER A 239 12.61 0.28 -3.02
CA SER A 239 11.55 1.05 -2.39
C SER A 239 10.56 1.64 -3.41
N MET A 240 11.03 2.08 -4.57
CA MET A 240 10.19 2.77 -5.55
C MET A 240 9.46 1.83 -6.51
N TYR A 241 9.95 0.61 -6.69
CA TYR A 241 9.38 -0.34 -7.65
C TYR A 241 9.18 -1.74 -7.09
N LEU A 242 10.25 -2.48 -6.76
CA LEU A 242 10.13 -3.90 -6.42
C LEU A 242 9.31 -4.16 -5.15
N GLY A 243 9.30 -3.24 -4.18
CA GLY A 243 8.46 -3.33 -2.98
C GLY A 243 6.96 -3.17 -3.27
N PHE A 244 6.60 -2.48 -4.36
CA PHE A 244 5.20 -2.33 -4.78
C PHE A 244 4.61 -3.60 -5.37
N LEU A 245 5.43 -4.45 -6.00
CA LEU A 245 4.99 -5.75 -6.52
C LEU A 245 4.30 -6.60 -5.44
N PRO A 246 4.96 -6.97 -4.33
CA PRO A 246 4.35 -7.75 -3.26
C PRO A 246 3.27 -6.95 -2.52
N TRP A 247 3.45 -5.64 -2.31
CA TRP A 247 2.44 -4.81 -1.63
C TRP A 247 1.09 -4.77 -2.37
N TYR A 248 1.10 -4.41 -3.66
CA TYR A 248 -0.12 -4.39 -4.48
C TYR A 248 -0.67 -5.79 -4.74
N ARG A 249 0.18 -6.82 -4.81
CA ARG A 249 -0.29 -8.21 -4.90
C ARG A 249 -1.02 -8.61 -3.62
N GLY A 250 -0.50 -8.21 -2.45
CA GLY A 250 -1.17 -8.37 -1.16
C GLY A 250 -2.55 -7.73 -1.17
N LEU A 251 -2.65 -6.44 -1.54
CA LEU A 251 -3.92 -5.71 -1.59
C LEU A 251 -4.92 -6.25 -2.63
N ALA A 252 -4.42 -6.80 -3.73
CA ALA A 252 -5.26 -7.36 -4.79
C ALA A 252 -5.85 -8.73 -4.39
N VAL A 253 -5.05 -9.60 -3.78
CA VAL A 253 -5.44 -10.99 -3.47
C VAL A 253 -6.03 -11.15 -2.07
N GLY A 254 -5.56 -10.37 -1.09
CA GLY A 254 -6.01 -10.44 0.30
C GLY A 254 -7.18 -9.51 0.63
N PRO A 255 -7.83 -9.71 1.79
CA PRO A 255 -8.71 -8.71 2.37
C PRO A 255 -7.91 -7.44 2.66
N MET A 256 -8.27 -6.32 2.04
CA MET A 256 -7.55 -5.04 2.20
C MET A 256 -7.38 -4.66 3.67
N THR A 257 -8.38 -4.93 4.51
CA THR A 257 -8.33 -4.67 5.96
C THR A 257 -7.22 -5.43 6.67
N GLN A 258 -6.94 -6.69 6.31
CA GLN A 258 -5.87 -7.48 6.93
C GLN A 258 -4.50 -7.04 6.40
N VAL A 259 -4.38 -6.78 5.09
CA VAL A 259 -3.11 -6.35 4.49
C VAL A 259 -2.69 -4.96 4.99
N SER A 260 -3.63 -4.03 5.15
CA SER A 260 -3.36 -2.73 5.76
C SER A 260 -2.93 -2.83 7.23
N GLN A 261 -3.35 -3.87 7.98
CA GLN A 261 -2.85 -4.06 9.36
C GLN A 261 -1.37 -4.43 9.39
N VAL A 262 -0.91 -5.20 8.42
CA VAL A 262 0.51 -5.58 8.32
C VAL A 262 1.42 -4.35 8.18
N GLN A 263 0.90 -3.27 7.59
CA GLN A 263 1.62 -1.99 7.46
C GLN A 263 1.97 -1.34 8.81
N LEU A 264 1.29 -1.71 9.91
CA LEU A 264 1.65 -1.25 11.26
C LEU A 264 3.01 -1.80 11.73
N ALA A 265 3.52 -2.85 11.11
CA ALA A 265 4.88 -3.34 11.38
C ALA A 265 5.96 -2.42 10.78
N GLN A 266 5.63 -1.67 9.71
CA GLN A 266 6.57 -0.79 9.02
C GLN A 266 7.27 0.21 9.95
N PRO A 267 6.57 1.05 10.75
CA PRO A 267 7.23 2.02 11.62
C PRO A 267 8.12 1.35 12.67
N ILE A 268 7.77 0.15 13.15
CA ILE A 268 8.58 -0.59 14.12
C ILE A 268 9.90 -1.04 13.49
N PHE A 269 9.84 -1.62 12.29
CA PHE A 269 11.05 -1.98 11.53
C PHE A 269 11.88 -0.76 11.18
N THR A 270 11.24 0.33 10.74
CA THR A 270 11.93 1.59 10.44
C THR A 270 12.68 2.14 11.65
N LEU A 271 12.09 2.12 12.85
CA LEU A 271 12.78 2.53 14.08
C LEU A 271 13.99 1.63 14.37
N GLY A 272 13.85 0.32 14.19
CA GLY A 272 14.97 -0.63 14.32
C GLY A 272 16.10 -0.35 13.32
N TRP A 273 15.77 -0.10 12.06
CA TRP A 273 16.76 0.25 11.04
C TRP A 273 17.38 1.63 11.27
N ALA A 274 16.64 2.61 11.78
CA ALA A 274 17.20 3.90 12.15
C ALA A 274 18.25 3.75 13.26
N ALA A 275 17.97 2.94 14.29
CA ALA A 275 18.95 2.63 15.32
C ALA A 275 20.18 1.88 14.76
N LEU A 276 19.99 0.90 13.88
CA LEU A 276 21.08 0.06 13.37
C LEU A 276 21.95 0.72 12.28
N ILE A 277 21.34 1.53 11.40
CA ILE A 277 22.02 2.11 10.22
C ILE A 277 22.53 3.51 10.52
N LEU A 278 21.73 4.32 11.22
CA LEU A 278 22.02 5.72 11.49
C LEU A 278 22.55 5.95 12.91
N ASN A 279 22.61 4.91 13.75
CA ASN A 279 22.93 5.01 15.17
C ASN A 279 22.02 6.02 15.90
N GLU A 280 20.75 6.14 15.47
CA GLU A 280 19.76 6.97 16.16
C GLU A 280 19.36 6.32 17.48
N GLU A 281 19.59 7.02 18.60
CA GLU A 281 19.13 6.57 19.91
C GLU A 281 17.63 6.89 20.10
N PRO A 282 16.76 5.89 20.31
CA PRO A 282 15.35 6.15 20.53
C PRO A 282 15.14 6.88 21.86
N THR A 283 14.65 8.12 21.79
CA THR A 283 14.25 8.85 22.99
C THR A 283 12.96 8.26 23.58
N TRP A 284 12.73 8.52 24.87
CA TRP A 284 11.44 8.20 25.51
C TRP A 284 10.25 8.85 24.80
N ALA A 285 10.41 10.08 24.29
CA ALA A 285 9.37 10.75 23.51
C ALA A 285 9.05 9.98 22.22
N THR A 286 10.07 9.52 21.48
CA THR A 286 9.91 8.69 20.28
C THR A 286 9.22 7.37 20.60
N ALA A 287 9.61 6.71 21.69
CA ALA A 287 9.02 5.44 22.10
C ALA A 287 7.53 5.60 22.50
N LEU A 288 7.21 6.59 23.34
CA LEU A 288 5.84 6.87 23.76
C LEU A 288 4.96 7.33 22.59
N GLY A 289 5.49 8.19 21.72
CA GLY A 289 4.84 8.61 20.49
C GLY A 289 4.53 7.44 19.56
N ALA A 290 5.50 6.55 19.35
CA ALA A 290 5.31 5.33 18.56
C ALA A 290 4.19 4.46 19.14
N VAL A 291 4.21 4.18 20.45
CA VAL A 291 3.17 3.39 21.13
C VAL A 291 1.79 4.04 20.96
N ALA A 292 1.67 5.35 21.18
CA ALA A 292 0.42 6.08 21.08
C ALA A 292 -0.14 6.07 19.64
N VAL A 293 0.67 6.46 18.66
CA VAL A 293 0.24 6.59 17.26
C VAL A 293 -0.05 5.22 16.65
N ILE A 294 0.84 4.24 16.84
CA ILE A 294 0.65 2.87 16.33
C ILE A 294 -0.55 2.22 17.02
N GLY A 295 -0.74 2.43 18.33
CA GLY A 295 -1.89 1.92 19.07
C GLY A 295 -3.23 2.46 18.56
N CYS A 296 -3.30 3.76 18.28
CA CYS A 296 -4.48 4.38 17.67
C CYS A 296 -4.74 3.88 16.25
N ALA A 297 -3.71 3.81 15.42
CA ALA A 297 -3.80 3.30 14.06
C ALA A 297 -4.25 1.82 14.05
N ALA A 298 -3.68 0.99 14.93
CA ALA A 298 -4.10 -0.39 15.12
C ALA A 298 -5.57 -0.51 15.51
N SER A 299 -6.02 0.34 16.44
CA SER A 299 -7.43 0.38 16.88
C SER A 299 -8.37 0.78 15.74
N ALA A 300 -8.00 1.76 14.92
CA ALA A 300 -8.76 2.16 13.73
C ALA A 300 -8.85 1.00 12.73
N VAL A 301 -7.72 0.42 12.32
CA VAL A 301 -7.74 -0.64 11.29
C VAL A 301 -8.43 -1.92 11.80
N ARG A 302 -8.38 -2.23 13.10
CA ARG A 302 -9.09 -3.39 13.68
C ARG A 302 -10.60 -3.19 13.79
N THR A 303 -11.07 -2.00 14.18
CA THR A 303 -12.51 -1.72 14.30
C THR A 303 -13.23 -1.76 12.95
N ARG A 304 -12.53 -1.50 11.85
CA ARG A 304 -13.04 -1.70 10.48
C ARG A 304 -13.38 -3.15 10.16
N GLY A 305 -12.62 -4.12 10.66
CA GLY A 305 -12.76 -5.55 10.33
C GLY A 305 -13.89 -6.29 11.04
N ARG A 306 -14.64 -5.65 11.93
CA ARG A 306 -15.61 -6.31 12.83
C ARG A 306 -17.03 -6.52 12.28
N ARG A 307 -17.33 -6.19 11.01
CA ARG A 307 -18.63 -6.56 10.41
C ARG A 307 -18.57 -7.95 9.77
N SER A 308 -19.21 -8.91 10.44
CA SER A 308 -19.66 -10.19 9.88
C SER A 308 -20.62 -9.98 8.70
N PRO A 309 -20.73 -10.94 7.76
CA PRO A 309 -21.66 -10.85 6.64
C PRO A 309 -23.08 -10.71 7.17
N VAL A 310 -23.87 -9.86 6.52
CA VAL A 310 -25.33 -9.82 6.67
C VAL A 310 -25.82 -11.27 6.56
N SER A 311 -26.43 -11.76 7.64
CA SER A 311 -27.08 -13.06 7.73
C SER A 311 -27.94 -13.28 6.49
N GLY A 312 -27.70 -14.38 5.79
CA GLY A 312 -28.43 -14.74 4.58
C GLY A 312 -29.94 -14.70 4.82
N ARG A 313 -30.67 -14.10 3.88
CA ARG A 313 -32.05 -14.51 3.66
C ARG A 313 -31.97 -15.99 3.25
N PRO A 314 -32.73 -16.90 3.89
CA PRO A 314 -32.77 -18.27 3.43
C PRO A 314 -33.22 -18.28 1.97
N HIS A 315 -32.46 -18.98 1.13
CA HIS A 315 -32.92 -19.40 -0.18
C HIS A 315 -34.31 -20.03 0.00
N SER A 316 -35.35 -19.42 -0.56
CA SER A 316 -36.59 -20.14 -0.79
C SER A 316 -36.24 -21.31 -1.69
N GLU A 317 -36.37 -22.53 -1.16
CA GLU A 317 -36.19 -23.77 -1.90
C GLU A 317 -36.96 -23.70 -3.22
N TYR A 318 -36.22 -23.69 -4.33
CA TYR A 318 -36.79 -23.99 -5.64
C TYR A 318 -37.09 -25.49 -5.66
N ARG A 319 -38.36 -25.85 -5.47
CA ARG A 319 -38.83 -27.24 -5.61
C ARG A 319 -38.98 -27.55 -7.11
N PRO A 320 -38.23 -28.52 -7.67
CA PRO A 320 -38.45 -28.95 -9.04
C PRO A 320 -39.81 -29.65 -9.12
N ARG A 321 -40.64 -29.21 -10.06
CA ARG A 321 -41.95 -29.80 -10.33
C ARG A 321 -41.73 -31.17 -10.97
N THR A 322 -41.76 -32.21 -10.15
CA THR A 322 -41.71 -33.61 -10.62
C THR A 322 -42.86 -33.88 -11.57
N ALA A 323 -42.52 -34.45 -12.72
CA ALA A 323 -43.44 -34.92 -13.75
C ALA A 323 -44.49 -35.85 -13.14
N ARG A 324 -45.76 -35.46 -13.26
CA ARG A 324 -46.90 -36.35 -13.00
C ARG A 324 -47.17 -37.09 -14.30
N ALA A 325 -46.58 -38.27 -14.43
CA ALA A 325 -47.10 -39.30 -15.30
C ALA A 325 -48.36 -39.86 -14.63
N GLU A 326 -49.53 -39.48 -15.12
CA GLU A 326 -50.78 -40.20 -14.90
C GLU A 326 -51.30 -40.65 -16.25
N SER A 327 -50.88 -41.87 -16.60
CA SER A 327 -51.59 -42.74 -17.53
C SER A 327 -52.85 -43.25 -16.84
N THR A 328 -54.02 -42.75 -17.23
CA THR A 328 -55.29 -43.47 -17.05
C THR A 328 -56.32 -42.89 -18.01
N GLY A 329 -56.85 -43.73 -18.90
CA GLY A 329 -58.22 -43.60 -19.39
C GLY A 329 -58.41 -43.22 -20.86
N GLU A 330 -57.90 -44.03 -21.79
CA GLU A 330 -58.64 -44.29 -23.03
C GLU A 330 -59.97 -44.98 -22.66
N ALA A 331 -61.10 -44.29 -22.82
CA ALA A 331 -62.40 -44.85 -23.23
C ALA A 331 -63.53 -43.84 -22.97
N GLN A 332 -63.83 -42.98 -23.95
CA GLN A 332 -65.24 -42.62 -24.21
C GLN A 332 -65.38 -42.00 -25.61
N ALA A 333 -65.43 -42.90 -26.60
CA ALA A 333 -66.13 -42.65 -27.83
C ALA A 333 -67.65 -42.71 -27.60
N ALA A 334 -68.39 -41.90 -28.37
CA ALA A 334 -69.81 -41.99 -28.65
C ALA A 334 -70.78 -41.60 -27.53
N ARG A 335 -71.36 -40.40 -27.66
CA ARG A 335 -72.81 -40.16 -27.85
C ARG A 335 -73.09 -38.67 -27.65
N THR A 336 -73.52 -37.99 -28.71
CA THR A 336 -74.70 -37.12 -28.72
C THR A 336 -74.88 -36.55 -30.13
N SER A 337 -75.76 -37.18 -30.90
CA SER A 337 -76.47 -36.58 -32.02
C SER A 337 -77.87 -36.16 -31.54
N SER A 338 -78.23 -34.90 -31.78
CA SER A 338 -79.58 -34.36 -32.05
C SER A 338 -80.64 -34.38 -30.93
N PRO A 339 -81.72 -33.57 -31.04
CA PRO A 339 -82.21 -32.76 -32.18
C PRO A 339 -81.89 -31.27 -32.13
#